data_AF-A0A2R6X8J5-F1
#
_entry.id   AF-A0A2R6X8J5-F1
#
_cell.length_a   1.000
_cell.length_b   1.000
_cell.length_c   1.000
_cell.angle_alpha   90.00
_cell.angle_beta   90.00
_cell.angle_gamma   90.00
#
_symmetry.space_group_name_H-M   'P 1'
#
loop_
_entity.id
_entity.type
_entity.pdbx_description
1 polymer ?
#
loop_
_entity_poly.entity_id
_entity_poly.type
_entity_poly.pdbx_seq_one_letter_code
_entity_poly.pdbx_strand_id
1 'polypeptide(L)'
;MAEVPPPPKGWKVEYAKSGRAMCKTCDTAIAKDCLRIAKVEKSFQYDGLMMLWHHMDCIQSKPGILKSLDDIEGVDEIRLEDSQKLKKYVEDGGEVEEAEVEEDPAPGDGEYACEISKSSRAACKSCKEKISKGEVRVSTIVETGRFGKVPAWRHAKCFVELGWWKEPIEDLPGWENIGADNQKQIHDLVKTGNMKR
;
A
#
# COMPACT_ATOMS: atom_id res chain seq x y z
N MET A 1 -36.40 19.75 -22.60
CA MET A 1 -36.92 18.76 -21.65
C MET A 1 -35.83 18.56 -20.63
N ALA A 2 -36.06 18.88 -19.35
CA ALA A 2 -35.04 18.66 -18.33
C ALA A 2 -34.93 17.15 -18.10
N GLU A 3 -33.78 16.57 -18.43
CA GLU A 3 -33.49 15.17 -18.14
C GLU A 3 -33.56 14.99 -16.62
N VAL A 4 -34.41 14.08 -16.16
CA VAL A 4 -34.47 13.70 -14.75
C VAL A 4 -33.11 13.08 -14.43
N PRO A 5 -32.34 13.64 -13.48
CA PRO A 5 -31.03 13.11 -13.17
C PRO A 5 -31.21 11.64 -12.71
N PRO A 6 -30.33 10.74 -13.18
CA PRO A 6 -30.39 9.35 -12.75
C PRO A 6 -30.33 9.27 -11.23
N PRO A 7 -30.98 8.26 -10.61
CA PRO A 7 -30.91 8.08 -9.17
C PRO A 7 -29.44 8.03 -8.71
N PRO A 8 -29.11 8.68 -7.59
CA PRO A 8 -27.73 8.76 -7.11
C PRO A 8 -27.23 7.34 -6.83
N LYS A 9 -26.09 7.00 -7.45
CA LYS A 9 -25.43 5.71 -7.26
C LYS A 9 -24.86 5.61 -5.84
N GLY A 10 -24.72 4.39 -5.31
CA GLY A 10 -24.22 4.15 -3.96
C GLY A 10 -22.76 4.55 -3.77
N TRP A 11 -21.99 4.62 -4.86
CA TRP A 11 -20.58 4.98 -4.86
C TRP A 11 -20.25 6.00 -5.93
N LYS A 12 -19.15 6.74 -5.70
CA LYS A 12 -18.59 7.70 -6.67
C LYS A 12 -17.08 7.58 -6.72
N VAL A 13 -16.49 7.50 -7.91
CA VAL A 13 -15.04 7.52 -8.13
C VAL A 13 -14.64 8.78 -8.89
N GLU A 14 -13.54 9.40 -8.49
CA GLU A 14 -12.94 10.53 -9.22
C GLU A 14 -11.46 10.70 -8.85
N TYR A 15 -10.73 11.49 -9.64
CA TYR A 15 -9.45 12.04 -9.20
C TYR A 15 -9.68 13.18 -8.21
N ALA A 16 -8.90 13.18 -7.13
CA ALA A 16 -9.06 14.13 -6.04
C ALA A 16 -8.79 15.57 -6.49
N LYS A 17 -9.85 16.40 -6.54
CA LYS A 17 -9.75 17.82 -6.93
C LYS A 17 -8.88 18.66 -5.98
N SER A 18 -8.70 18.20 -4.74
CA SER A 18 -7.82 18.83 -3.74
C SER A 18 -7.35 17.81 -2.70
N GLY A 19 -6.24 18.12 -2.01
CA GLY A 19 -5.67 17.30 -0.94
C GLY A 19 -6.37 17.40 0.42
N ARG A 20 -7.57 18.00 0.50
CA ARG A 20 -8.26 18.30 1.76
C ARG A 20 -9.13 17.15 2.27
N ALA A 21 -9.38 16.15 1.45
CA ALA A 21 -10.19 15.00 1.85
C ALA A 21 -9.37 14.06 2.74
N MET A 22 -10.02 13.45 3.73
CA MET A 22 -9.42 12.48 4.63
C MET A 22 -10.11 11.13 4.44
N CYS A 23 -9.30 10.09 4.25
CA CYS A 23 -9.80 8.73 4.04
C CYS A 23 -10.47 8.21 5.30
N LYS A 24 -11.70 7.74 5.18
CA LYS A 24 -12.49 7.20 6.30
C LYS A 24 -12.10 5.77 6.72
N THR A 25 -11.15 5.14 6.03
CA THR A 25 -10.63 3.81 6.41
C THR A 25 -9.36 3.90 7.24
N CYS A 26 -8.43 4.79 6.88
CA CYS A 26 -7.11 4.87 7.48
C CYS A 26 -6.79 6.22 8.14
N ASP A 27 -7.75 7.16 8.13
CA ASP A 27 -7.65 8.51 8.71
C ASP A 27 -6.45 9.33 8.21
N THR A 28 -5.98 9.06 6.98
CA THR A 28 -4.92 9.85 6.34
C THR A 28 -5.46 10.70 5.19
N ALA A 29 -4.76 11.81 4.91
CA ALA A 29 -5.12 12.70 3.82
C ALA A 29 -5.04 11.99 2.45
N ILE A 30 -5.99 12.32 1.58
CA ILE A 30 -6.00 11.88 0.19
C ILE A 30 -5.38 12.99 -0.63
N ALA A 31 -4.22 12.74 -1.24
CA ALA A 31 -3.50 13.74 -2.03
C ALA A 31 -4.29 14.17 -3.27
N LYS A 32 -4.03 15.40 -3.74
CA LYS A 32 -4.62 15.93 -4.99
C LYS A 32 -4.19 15.04 -6.17
N ASP A 33 -5.09 14.90 -7.14
CA ASP A 33 -4.89 14.14 -8.38
C ASP A 33 -4.72 12.62 -8.18
N CYS A 34 -4.83 12.12 -6.94
CA CYS A 34 -4.94 10.69 -6.66
C CYS A 34 -6.36 10.16 -6.88
N LEU A 35 -6.48 8.93 -7.38
CA LEU A 35 -7.76 8.25 -7.51
C LEU A 35 -8.37 7.97 -6.14
N ARG A 36 -9.62 8.39 -5.96
CA ARG A 36 -10.36 8.20 -4.70
C ARG A 36 -11.78 7.75 -4.99
N ILE A 37 -12.36 7.05 -4.03
CA ILE A 37 -13.73 6.55 -4.12
C ILE A 37 -14.50 6.97 -2.88
N ALA A 38 -15.75 7.38 -3.04
CA ALA A 38 -16.65 7.79 -1.99
C ALA A 38 -17.83 6.84 -1.89
N LYS A 39 -18.19 6.51 -0.65
CA LYS A 39 -19.52 5.98 -0.35
C LYS A 39 -20.50 7.14 -0.27
N VAL A 40 -21.60 7.06 -1.01
CA VAL A 40 -22.66 8.08 -1.02
C VAL A 40 -23.73 7.65 -0.03
N GLU A 41 -23.93 8.44 1.02
CA GLU A 41 -24.93 8.17 2.05
C GLU A 41 -25.81 9.40 2.32
N LYS A 42 -27.02 9.19 2.84
CA LYS A 42 -27.85 10.31 3.30
C LYS A 42 -27.22 10.92 4.55
N SER A 43 -27.05 12.24 4.56
CA SER A 43 -26.57 12.94 5.74
C SER A 43 -27.61 12.87 6.86
N PHE A 44 -27.14 12.60 8.08
CA PHE A 44 -27.96 12.68 9.29
C PHE A 44 -28.14 14.12 9.80
N GLN A 45 -27.32 15.06 9.31
CA GLN A 45 -27.23 16.43 9.85
C GLN A 45 -27.95 17.47 8.99
N TYR A 46 -28.16 17.19 7.72
CA TYR A 46 -28.84 18.07 6.79
C TYR A 46 -29.55 17.24 5.73
N ASP A 47 -30.54 17.83 5.07
CA ASP A 47 -31.24 17.15 3.98
C ASP A 47 -30.38 17.18 2.71
N GLY A 48 -29.59 16.12 2.52
CA GLY A 48 -28.67 15.97 1.40
C GLY A 48 -27.82 14.70 1.49
N LEU A 49 -26.92 14.55 0.52
CA LEU A 49 -26.01 13.40 0.43
C LEU A 49 -24.63 13.79 0.95
N MET A 50 -24.02 12.90 1.74
CA MET A 50 -22.64 13.01 2.19
C MET A 50 -21.76 12.00 1.45
N MET A 51 -20.56 12.45 1.07
CA MET A 51 -19.54 11.61 0.44
C MET A 51 -18.48 11.24 1.47
N LEU A 52 -18.41 9.96 1.79
CA LEU A 52 -17.37 9.41 2.66
C LEU A 52 -16.21 8.95 1.79
N TRP A 53 -15.17 9.80 1.65
CA TRP A 53 -14.02 9.52 0.79
C TRP A 53 -13.08 8.47 1.39
N HIS A 54 -12.53 7.63 0.52
CA HIS A 54 -11.54 6.60 0.80
C HIS A 54 -10.45 6.61 -0.28
N HIS A 55 -9.24 6.16 0.06
CA HIS A 55 -8.25 5.76 -0.95
C HIS A 55 -8.77 4.53 -1.70
N MET A 56 -8.40 4.39 -2.98
CA MET A 56 -8.77 3.22 -3.77
C MET A 56 -8.25 1.93 -3.11
N ASP A 57 -6.97 1.90 -2.72
CA ASP A 57 -6.33 0.77 -2.05
C ASP A 57 -7.02 0.39 -0.74
N CYS A 58 -7.58 1.38 -0.02
CA CYS A 58 -8.27 1.15 1.25
C CYS A 58 -9.67 0.51 1.08
N ILE A 59 -10.31 0.70 -0.07
CA ILE A 59 -11.52 -0.04 -0.43
C ILE A 59 -11.15 -1.42 -0.95
N GLN A 60 -10.13 -1.49 -1.82
CA GLN A 60 -9.70 -2.75 -2.42
C GLN A 60 -9.18 -3.75 -1.38
N SER A 61 -8.60 -3.28 -0.27
CA SER A 61 -8.16 -4.14 0.83
C SER A 61 -9.31 -4.85 1.59
N LYS A 62 -10.57 -4.52 1.30
CA LYS A 62 -11.75 -5.13 1.93
C LYS A 62 -12.59 -5.82 0.85
N PRO A 63 -12.63 -7.16 0.78
CA PRO A 63 -13.38 -7.86 -0.25
C PRO A 63 -14.89 -7.59 -0.13
N GLY A 64 -15.59 -7.60 -1.28
CA GLY A 64 -17.05 -7.47 -1.35
C GLY A 64 -17.65 -6.10 -1.00
N ILE A 65 -16.84 -5.03 -0.88
CA ILE A 65 -17.37 -3.67 -0.66
C ILE A 65 -18.10 -3.14 -1.89
N LEU A 66 -17.49 -3.25 -3.07
CA LEU A 66 -18.08 -2.85 -4.34
C LEU A 66 -18.67 -4.08 -5.01
N LYS A 67 -19.97 -4.05 -5.30
CA LYS A 67 -20.71 -5.21 -5.83
C LYS A 67 -20.91 -5.17 -7.34
N SER A 68 -21.00 -3.97 -7.91
CA SER A 68 -21.16 -3.75 -9.35
C SER A 68 -20.53 -2.42 -9.73
N LEU A 69 -19.95 -2.35 -10.92
CA LEU A 69 -19.52 -1.09 -11.54
C LEU A 69 -20.70 -0.16 -11.82
N ASP A 70 -21.89 -0.70 -12.08
CA ASP A 70 -23.08 0.10 -12.34
C ASP A 70 -23.48 0.95 -11.14
N ASP A 71 -23.12 0.52 -9.92
CA ASP A 71 -23.37 1.25 -8.66
C ASP A 71 -22.28 2.30 -8.37
N ILE A 72 -21.34 2.51 -9.30
CA ILE A 72 -20.27 3.50 -9.18
C ILE A 72 -20.47 4.60 -10.23
N GLU A 73 -20.55 5.84 -9.76
CA GLU A 73 -20.58 7.04 -10.59
C GLU A 73 -19.16 7.47 -10.94
N GLY A 74 -18.93 7.94 -12.17
CA GLY A 74 -17.63 8.51 -12.61
C GLY A 74 -16.61 7.49 -13.11
N VAL A 75 -17.00 6.21 -13.27
CA VAL A 75 -16.11 5.17 -13.84
C VAL A 75 -15.70 5.49 -15.28
N ASP A 76 -16.59 6.14 -16.05
CA ASP A 76 -16.32 6.55 -17.43
C ASP A 76 -15.41 7.80 -17.53
N GLU A 77 -15.23 8.52 -16.43
CA GLU A 77 -14.43 9.76 -16.37
C GLU A 77 -12.97 9.53 -15.94
N ILE A 78 -12.64 8.33 -15.46
CA ILE A 78 -11.28 7.95 -15.06
C ILE A 78 -10.50 7.31 -16.21
N ARG A 79 -9.17 7.19 -16.06
CA ARG A 79 -8.35 6.55 -17.09
C ARG A 79 -8.77 5.09 -17.30
N LEU A 80 -8.65 4.62 -18.54
CA LEU A 80 -8.99 3.25 -18.92
C LEU A 80 -8.27 2.19 -18.07
N GLU A 81 -7.00 2.43 -17.74
CA GLU A 81 -6.22 1.53 -16.88
C GLU A 81 -6.84 1.39 -15.48
N ASP A 82 -7.31 2.51 -14.91
CA ASP A 82 -7.87 2.56 -13.56
C ASP A 82 -9.30 1.97 -13.54
N SER A 83 -10.09 2.18 -14.60
CA SER A 83 -11.42 1.56 -14.73
C SER A 83 -11.33 0.04 -14.93
N GLN A 84 -10.33 -0.46 -15.66
CA GLN A 84 -10.06 -1.89 -15.77
C GLN A 84 -9.65 -2.52 -14.43
N LYS A 85 -8.82 -1.83 -13.63
CA LYS A 85 -8.46 -2.27 -12.28
C LYS A 85 -9.68 -2.35 -11.36
N LEU A 86 -10.56 -1.36 -11.44
CA LEU A 86 -11.82 -1.35 -10.69
C LEU A 86 -12.76 -2.47 -11.12
N LYS A 87 -12.83 -2.74 -12.44
CA LYS A 87 -13.63 -3.83 -12.99
C LYS A 87 -13.19 -5.19 -12.47
N LYS A 88 -11.89 -5.49 -12.56
CA LYS A 88 -11.32 -6.73 -12.03
C LYS A 88 -11.64 -6.91 -10.55
N TYR A 89 -11.43 -5.88 -9.74
CA TYR A 89 -11.75 -5.93 -8.31
C TYR A 89 -13.22 -6.29 -8.01
N VAL A 90 -14.17 -5.80 -8.82
CA VAL A 90 -15.59 -6.12 -8.67
C VAL A 90 -15.91 -7.54 -9.14
N GLU A 91 -15.30 -8.00 -10.24
CA GLU A 91 -15.51 -9.33 -10.82
C GLU A 91 -14.90 -10.45 -9.95
N ASP A 92 -13.70 -10.24 -9.41
CA ASP A 92 -12.99 -11.18 -8.53
C ASP A 92 -13.50 -11.15 -7.08
N GLY A 93 -14.57 -10.42 -6.78
CA GLY A 93 -15.13 -10.31 -5.42
C GLY A 93 -14.18 -9.67 -4.39
N GLY A 94 -13.14 -8.98 -4.86
CA GLY A 94 -12.08 -8.42 -4.05
C GLY A 94 -10.95 -9.39 -3.67
N GLU A 95 -10.82 -10.52 -4.38
CA GLU A 95 -9.50 -11.18 -4.48
C GLU A 95 -8.58 -10.27 -5.29
N VAL A 96 -7.61 -9.68 -4.60
CA VAL A 96 -6.57 -8.89 -5.25
C VAL A 96 -5.64 -9.86 -5.99
N GLU A 97 -5.65 -9.86 -7.32
CA GLU A 97 -4.45 -10.26 -8.07
C GLU A 97 -3.29 -9.38 -7.55
N GLU A 98 -2.19 -10.04 -7.20
CA GLU A 98 -0.98 -9.42 -6.68
C GLU A 98 -0.60 -8.19 -7.51
N ALA A 99 -0.32 -7.08 -6.81
CA ALA A 99 0.22 -5.87 -7.40
C ALA A 99 1.33 -6.22 -8.40
N GLU A 100 1.36 -5.49 -9.53
CA GLU A 100 2.40 -5.48 -10.55
C GLU A 100 3.73 -5.97 -9.97
N VAL A 101 4.20 -7.14 -10.42
CA VAL A 101 5.32 -7.86 -9.80
C VAL A 101 6.54 -6.96 -9.83
N GLU A 102 6.82 -6.33 -8.69
CA GLU A 102 8.10 -5.72 -8.43
C GLU A 102 9.08 -6.88 -8.33
N GLU A 103 9.77 -7.18 -9.44
CA GLU A 103 10.73 -8.27 -9.48
C GLU A 103 11.85 -7.96 -8.49
N ASP A 104 12.04 -8.90 -7.56
CA ASP A 104 13.17 -8.82 -6.66
C ASP A 104 14.49 -8.93 -7.46
N PRO A 105 15.54 -8.19 -7.05
CA PRO A 105 16.84 -8.39 -7.64
C PRO A 105 17.35 -9.80 -7.34
N ALA A 106 18.27 -10.26 -8.18
CA ALA A 106 18.99 -11.50 -7.92
C ALA A 106 19.63 -11.47 -6.51
N PRO A 107 19.72 -12.62 -5.81
CA PRO A 107 20.30 -12.69 -4.47
C PRO A 107 21.70 -12.07 -4.40
N GLY A 108 21.85 -10.95 -3.68
CA GLY A 108 23.12 -10.26 -3.49
C GLY A 108 23.37 -9.07 -4.42
N ASP A 109 22.56 -8.89 -5.47
CA ASP A 109 22.71 -7.78 -6.44
C ASP A 109 21.80 -6.58 -6.13
N GLY A 110 21.06 -6.61 -5.03
CA GLY A 110 20.16 -5.53 -4.64
C GLY A 110 20.87 -4.34 -3.99
N GLU A 111 20.35 -3.13 -4.21
CA GLU A 111 20.68 -1.98 -3.37
C GLU A 111 19.90 -2.11 -2.05
N TYR A 112 20.61 -2.39 -0.95
CA TYR A 112 20.01 -2.61 0.37
C TYR A 112 20.24 -1.43 1.30
N ALA A 113 19.27 -1.11 2.16
CA ALA A 113 19.44 -0.16 3.25
C ALA A 113 18.51 -0.49 4.42
N CYS A 114 18.95 -0.28 5.66
CA CYS A 114 18.13 -0.45 6.85
C CYS A 114 17.73 0.89 7.49
N GLU A 115 16.53 0.93 8.06
CA GLU A 115 16.08 2.05 8.87
C GLU A 115 15.04 1.61 9.91
N ILE A 116 14.81 2.48 10.89
CA ILE A 116 13.67 2.35 11.80
C ILE A 116 12.40 2.77 11.06
N SER A 117 11.39 1.91 11.10
CA SER A 117 10.09 2.16 10.50
C SER A 117 9.43 3.41 11.09
N LYS A 118 9.22 4.43 10.25
CA LYS A 118 8.60 5.70 10.64
C LYS A 118 7.08 5.59 10.82
N SER A 119 6.46 4.56 10.26
CA SER A 119 5.02 4.32 10.31
C SER A 119 4.66 2.84 10.06
N SER A 120 3.52 2.37 10.56
CA SER A 120 3.03 0.99 10.39
C SER A 120 2.31 0.70 9.06
N ARG A 121 2.67 1.42 7.99
CA ARG A 121 2.02 1.32 6.67
C ARG A 121 2.67 0.30 5.73
N ALA A 122 3.92 -0.07 5.97
CA ALA A 122 4.62 -1.04 5.14
C ALA A 122 4.27 -2.48 5.53
N ALA A 123 4.20 -3.37 4.55
CA ALA A 123 4.13 -4.81 4.75
C ALA A 123 5.45 -5.45 4.28
N CYS A 124 5.88 -6.49 4.98
CA CYS A 124 7.07 -7.23 4.64
C CYS A 124 6.83 -8.05 3.37
N LYS A 125 7.71 -7.92 2.37
CA LYS A 125 7.57 -8.68 1.12
C LYS A 125 7.79 -10.18 1.28
N SER A 126 8.52 -10.61 2.30
CA SER A 126 8.80 -12.03 2.58
C SER A 126 7.67 -12.76 3.31
N CYS A 127 7.15 -12.21 4.40
CA CYS A 127 6.10 -12.87 5.20
C CYS A 127 4.70 -12.26 5.04
N LYS A 128 4.57 -11.16 4.29
CA LYS A 128 3.33 -10.39 4.06
C LYS A 128 2.71 -9.73 5.29
N GLU A 129 3.33 -9.86 6.47
CA GLU A 129 2.87 -9.21 7.70
C GLU A 129 3.24 -7.71 7.75
N LYS A 130 2.49 -6.92 8.52
CA LYS A 130 2.77 -5.49 8.70
C LYS A 130 4.08 -5.28 9.48
N ILE A 131 4.81 -4.25 9.08
CA ILE A 131 6.01 -3.79 9.78
C ILE A 131 5.57 -2.66 10.72
N SER A 132 5.80 -2.82 12.01
CA SER A 132 5.34 -1.86 13.02
C SER A 132 6.16 -0.58 13.01
N LYS A 133 5.59 0.53 13.51
CA LYS A 133 6.35 1.76 13.74
C LYS A 133 7.39 1.51 14.83
N GLY A 134 8.62 1.97 14.65
CA GLY A 134 9.72 1.75 15.59
C GLY A 134 10.47 0.44 15.38
N GLU A 135 10.00 -0.43 14.49
CA GLU A 135 10.66 -1.69 14.16
C GLU A 135 11.72 -1.48 13.06
N VAL A 136 12.84 -2.20 13.12
CA VAL A 136 13.84 -2.14 12.05
C VAL A 136 13.37 -2.89 10.82
N ARG A 137 13.49 -2.24 9.67
CA ARG A 137 13.18 -2.79 8.36
C ARG A 137 14.34 -2.60 7.39
N VAL A 138 14.43 -3.51 6.44
CA VAL A 138 15.42 -3.46 5.36
C VAL A 138 14.66 -3.21 4.07
N SER A 139 15.11 -2.22 3.30
CA SER A 139 14.68 -1.96 1.94
C SER A 139 15.59 -2.67 0.95
N THR A 140 14.99 -3.14 -0.13
CA THR A 140 15.65 -3.50 -1.38
C THR A 140 15.10 -2.57 -2.44
N ILE A 141 15.96 -1.81 -3.13
CA ILE A 141 15.47 -0.96 -4.22
C ILE A 141 15.11 -1.85 -5.41
N VAL A 142 13.88 -1.73 -5.87
CA VAL A 142 13.34 -2.42 -7.05
C VAL A 142 12.93 -1.38 -8.08
N GLU A 143 13.14 -1.66 -9.35
CA GLU A 143 12.68 -0.80 -10.44
C GLU A 143 11.26 -1.19 -10.84
N THR A 144 10.31 -0.30 -10.56
CA THR A 144 8.93 -0.46 -10.99
C THR A 144 8.71 0.42 -12.20
N GLY A 145 8.38 -0.16 -13.36
CA GLY A 145 8.29 0.56 -14.64
C GLY A 145 7.44 1.84 -14.59
N ARG A 146 6.42 1.89 -13.72
CA ARG A 146 5.53 3.05 -13.54
C ARG A 146 6.03 4.12 -12.55
N PHE A 147 6.86 3.75 -11.57
CA PHE A 147 7.25 4.63 -10.45
C PHE A 147 8.76 4.80 -10.30
N GLY A 148 9.56 4.21 -11.19
CA GLY A 148 11.01 4.19 -11.10
C GLY A 148 11.48 3.32 -9.93
N LYS A 149 12.61 3.71 -9.34
CA LYS A 149 13.21 3.01 -8.20
C LYS A 149 12.37 3.22 -6.93
N VAL A 150 11.81 2.14 -6.39
CA VAL A 150 11.01 2.16 -5.16
C VAL A 150 11.57 1.17 -4.13
N PRO A 151 11.46 1.46 -2.82
CA PRO A 151 11.94 0.54 -1.79
C PRO A 151 10.92 -0.57 -1.50
N ALA A 152 11.32 -1.82 -1.74
CA ALA A 152 10.64 -3.02 -1.29
C ALA A 152 11.05 -3.34 0.17
N TRP A 153 10.10 -3.21 1.11
CA TRP A 153 10.38 -3.36 2.54
C TRP A 153 10.27 -4.81 3.04
N ARG A 154 11.17 -5.18 3.94
CA ARG A 154 11.18 -6.46 4.67
C ARG A 154 11.48 -6.23 6.15
N HIS A 155 11.00 -7.11 7.03
CA HIS A 155 11.53 -7.17 8.40
C HIS A 155 13.02 -7.50 8.38
N ALA A 156 13.78 -6.97 9.34
CA ALA A 156 15.20 -7.30 9.48
C ALA A 156 15.43 -8.81 9.61
N LYS A 157 14.60 -9.51 10.40
CA LYS A 157 14.64 -10.97 10.53
C LYS A 157 14.44 -11.68 9.19
N CYS A 158 13.38 -11.33 8.46
CA CYS A 158 13.08 -11.95 7.18
C CYS A 158 14.19 -11.71 6.15
N PHE A 159 14.82 -10.53 6.18
CA PHE A 159 15.96 -10.22 5.33
C PHE A 159 17.20 -11.08 5.65
N VAL A 160 17.51 -11.27 6.93
CA VAL A 160 18.61 -12.14 7.37
C VAL A 160 18.36 -13.59 6.94
N GLU A 161 17.14 -14.10 7.12
CA GLU A 161 16.75 -15.45 6.73
C GLU A 161 16.86 -15.68 5.20
N LEU A 162 16.53 -14.68 4.39
CA LEU A 162 16.70 -14.72 2.93
C LEU A 162 18.16 -14.95 2.49
N GLY A 163 19.13 -14.46 3.26
CA GLY A 163 20.55 -14.70 2.98
C GLY A 163 21.11 -14.02 1.75
N TRP A 164 20.46 -12.95 1.29
CA TRP A 164 20.91 -12.17 0.14
C TRP A 164 22.12 -11.30 0.48
N TRP A 165 22.18 -10.78 1.71
CA TRP A 165 23.34 -10.06 2.20
C TRP A 165 24.49 -11.01 2.52
N LYS A 166 25.67 -10.76 1.92
CA LYS A 166 26.88 -11.58 2.09
C LYS A 166 27.96 -10.92 2.93
N GLU A 167 27.94 -9.59 3.02
CA GLU A 167 28.86 -8.80 3.82
C GLU A 167 28.48 -8.84 5.32
N PRO A 168 29.35 -8.36 6.23
CA PRO A 168 28.99 -8.13 7.62
C PRO A 168 27.71 -7.30 7.75
N ILE A 169 26.84 -7.64 8.72
CA ILE A 169 25.55 -6.94 8.88
C ILE A 169 25.73 -5.45 9.26
N GLU A 170 26.87 -5.11 9.82
CA GLU A 170 27.28 -3.76 10.22
C GLU A 170 27.54 -2.86 9.00
N ASP A 171 27.88 -3.45 7.85
CA ASP A 171 28.15 -2.73 6.60
C ASP A 171 26.86 -2.41 5.83
N LEU A 172 25.70 -2.80 6.37
CA LEU A 172 24.42 -2.52 5.75
C LEU A 172 24.14 -1.01 5.81
N PRO A 173 23.88 -0.34 4.67
CA PRO A 173 23.65 1.10 4.67
C PRO A 173 22.55 1.53 5.65
N GLY A 174 22.82 2.55 6.46
CA GLY A 174 21.89 3.05 7.49
C GLY A 174 22.01 2.37 8.86
N TRP A 175 22.93 1.41 9.02
CA TRP A 175 23.16 0.67 10.26
C TRP A 175 23.50 1.57 11.46
N GLU A 176 24.26 2.64 11.25
CA GLU A 176 24.62 3.60 12.29
C GLU A 176 23.41 4.38 12.84
N ASN A 177 22.30 4.42 12.09
CA ASN A 177 21.12 5.22 12.40
C ASN A 177 20.00 4.45 13.12
N ILE A 178 20.13 3.13 13.30
CA ILE A 178 19.09 2.31 13.95
C ILE A 178 19.24 2.22 15.48
N GLY A 179 20.37 2.66 16.05
CA GLY A 179 20.62 2.70 17.49
C GLY A 179 21.05 1.34 18.09
N ALA A 180 21.80 1.41 19.19
CA ALA A 180 22.53 0.26 19.75
C ALA A 180 21.65 -0.93 20.16
N ASP A 181 20.46 -0.67 20.72
CA ASP A 181 19.53 -1.74 21.13
C ASP A 181 19.03 -2.56 19.93
N ASN A 182 18.74 -1.86 18.83
CA ASN A 182 18.30 -2.48 17.58
C ASN A 182 19.45 -3.20 16.86
N GLN A 183 20.65 -2.61 16.85
CA GLN A 183 21.86 -3.26 16.32
C GLN A 183 22.11 -4.59 17.04
N LYS A 184 22.01 -4.59 18.37
CA LYS A 184 22.15 -5.82 19.18
C LYS A 184 21.10 -6.87 18.82
N GLN A 185 19.83 -6.49 18.69
CA GLN A 185 18.77 -7.42 18.29
C GLN A 185 19.05 -8.07 16.94
N ILE A 186 19.52 -7.29 15.96
CA ILE A 186 19.83 -7.82 14.63
C ILE A 186 21.07 -8.73 14.66
N HIS A 187 22.09 -8.40 15.45
CA HIS A 187 23.21 -9.31 15.68
C HIS A 187 22.77 -10.67 16.24
N ASP A 188 21.86 -10.67 17.20
CA ASP A 188 21.33 -11.90 17.78
C ASP A 188 20.49 -12.69 16.75
N LEU A 189 19.78 -12.01 15.85
CA LEU A 189 19.09 -12.63 14.72
C LEU A 189 20.06 -13.28 13.72
N VAL A 190 21.16 -12.62 13.36
CA VAL A 190 22.19 -13.17 12.45
C VAL A 190 22.84 -14.43 13.04
N LYS A 191 23.18 -14.40 14.34
CA LYS A 191 23.72 -15.59 15.03
C LYS A 191 22.76 -16.76 15.02
N THR A 192 21.47 -16.48 15.24
CA THR A 192 20.43 -17.51 15.28
C THR A 192 20.09 -18.05 13.89
N GLY A 193 20.10 -17.19 12.87
CA GLY A 193 19.84 -17.54 11.47
C GLY A 193 20.93 -18.43 10.86
N ASN A 194 22.19 -18.18 11.21
CA ASN A 194 23.32 -19.00 10.74
C ASN A 194 23.34 -20.42 11.35
N MET A 195 22.65 -20.66 12.48
CA MET A 195 22.57 -21.99 13.10
C MET A 195 21.49 -22.89 12.50
N LYS A 196 20.63 -22.35 11.62
CA LYS A 196 19.52 -23.07 10.97
C LYS A 196 19.77 -23.40 9.48
N ARG A 197 20.96 -23.09 8.95
CA ARG A 197 21.37 -23.45 7.59
C ARG A 197 22.16 -24.75 7.56
#